data_AF-A0A2V1AI48-F1
#
_entry.id   AF-A0A2V1AI48-F1
#
_cell.length_a   1.000
_cell.length_b   1.000
_cell.length_c   1.000
_cell.angle_alpha   90.00
_cell.angle_beta   90.00
_cell.angle_gamma   90.00
#
_symmetry.space_group_name_H-M   'P 1'
#
loop_
_entity.id
_entity.type
_entity.pdbx_description
1 polymer ?
#
loop_
_entity_poly.entity_id
_entity_poly.type
_entity_poly.pdbx_seq_one_letter_code
_entity_poly.pdbx_strand_id
1 'polypeptide(L)'
;MDSFETSSQFVQILRNLAPNMQSLLRAAHFALKNSESEDYLFYAIMDVLDDPKVDLNTKSTIFQFIDALIHESFFISDQANSHYNFPYVHNLKTALPKIILKVLPSTNNANLYNIYNNMINISESLNINYTEYKEQYRSVGSLLPPEEQENVDQNIPYPEVKLDDVDAEDKDPAIKAWEILLRKRKQSQYERLRLLKHGPVHEEPVTEDEMFAIRPSKGDSSKKGNEFMLTKKQILARMEDDRETHKKSKETLWVVNRPSGTNAVTEDEFANYYWNRVEKISDKQNQEFFTAFDELNNLAAASYKDKQF
;
A
#
# COMPACT_ATOMS: atom_id res chain seq x y z
N MET A 1 -9.16 30.42 3.45
CA MET A 1 -8.62 30.73 2.10
C MET A 1 -9.79 30.67 1.14
N ASP A 2 -9.68 31.25 -0.05
CA ASP A 2 -10.71 31.01 -1.06
C ASP A 2 -10.70 29.53 -1.48
N SER A 3 -11.86 28.95 -1.80
CA SER A 3 -11.98 27.51 -2.14
C SER A 3 -11.13 27.15 -3.36
N PHE A 4 -10.98 28.07 -4.31
CA PHE A 4 -10.13 27.88 -5.48
C PHE A 4 -8.64 27.84 -5.13
N GLU A 5 -8.18 28.79 -4.30
CA GLU A 5 -6.79 28.83 -3.81
C GLU A 5 -6.45 27.57 -3.01
N THR A 6 -7.38 27.14 -2.15
CA THR A 6 -7.27 25.93 -1.33
C THR A 6 -7.14 24.68 -2.21
N SER A 7 -7.97 24.56 -3.25
CA SER A 7 -7.90 23.46 -4.22
C SER A 7 -6.56 23.45 -4.97
N SER A 8 -6.10 24.61 -5.44
CA SER A 8 -4.81 24.73 -6.12
C SER A 8 -3.64 24.29 -5.24
N GLN A 9 -3.63 24.74 -3.97
CA GLN A 9 -2.63 24.31 -2.99
C GLN A 9 -2.71 22.81 -2.74
N PHE A 10 -3.92 22.26 -2.64
CA PHE A 10 -4.12 20.84 -2.38
C PHE A 10 -3.62 19.95 -3.53
N VAL A 11 -3.84 20.35 -4.79
CA VAL A 11 -3.28 19.67 -5.96
C VAL A 11 -1.75 19.61 -5.89
N GLN A 12 -1.09 20.69 -5.45
CA GLN A 12 0.36 20.70 -5.27
C GLN A 12 0.82 19.75 -4.15
N ILE A 13 0.05 19.65 -3.05
CA ILE A 13 0.32 18.69 -1.98
C ILE A 13 0.20 17.25 -2.51
N LEU A 14 -0.88 16.92 -3.23
CA LEU A 14 -1.13 15.58 -3.77
C LEU A 14 -0.05 15.14 -4.78
N ARG A 15 0.43 16.06 -5.64
CA ARG A 15 1.47 15.76 -6.63
C ARG A 15 2.86 15.52 -6.03
N ASN A 16 3.13 16.08 -4.86
CA ASN A 16 4.42 15.95 -4.15
C ASN A 16 4.33 15.04 -2.93
N LEU A 17 3.26 14.23 -2.85
CA LEU A 17 2.98 13.39 -1.72
C LEU A 17 3.99 12.23 -1.63
N ALA A 18 4.61 12.06 -0.47
CA ALA A 18 5.53 10.96 -0.21
C ALA A 18 4.79 9.79 0.48
N PRO A 19 5.16 8.52 0.19
CA PRO A 19 4.47 7.32 0.70
C PRO A 19 4.90 6.96 2.12
N ASN A 20 4.82 7.93 3.04
CA ASN A 20 5.09 7.74 4.46
C ASN A 20 3.99 8.40 5.31
N MET A 21 3.68 7.79 6.46
CA MET A 21 2.54 8.18 7.29
C MET A 21 2.52 9.66 7.67
N GLN A 22 3.67 10.27 7.98
CA GLN A 22 3.74 11.70 8.32
C GLN A 22 3.31 12.60 7.16
N SER A 23 3.71 12.27 5.94
CA SER A 23 3.31 12.99 4.73
C SER A 23 1.81 12.81 4.44
N LEU A 24 1.31 11.57 4.56
CA LEU A 24 -0.10 11.24 4.33
C LEU A 24 -1.01 11.96 5.32
N LEU A 25 -0.71 11.88 6.63
CA LEU A 25 -1.48 12.55 7.68
C LEU A 25 -1.46 14.06 7.55
N ARG A 26 -0.33 14.66 7.15
CA ARG A 26 -0.27 16.11 6.89
C ARG A 26 -1.24 16.53 5.78
N ALA A 27 -1.32 15.75 4.71
CA ALA A 27 -2.27 15.99 3.62
C ALA A 27 -3.72 15.76 4.07
N ALA A 28 -3.99 14.71 4.87
CA ALA A 28 -5.32 14.43 5.43
C ALA A 28 -5.78 15.56 6.35
N HIS A 29 -4.94 16.01 7.28
CA HIS A 29 -5.25 17.13 8.16
C HIS A 29 -5.44 18.44 7.39
N PHE A 30 -4.73 18.66 6.28
CA PHE A 30 -5.00 19.80 5.41
C PHE A 30 -6.40 19.72 4.80
N ALA A 31 -6.80 18.55 4.28
CA ALA A 31 -8.13 18.36 3.71
C ALA A 31 -9.24 18.52 4.77
N LEU A 32 -9.06 17.92 5.95
CA LEU A 32 -10.02 18.00 7.06
C LEU A 32 -10.16 19.43 7.61
N LYS A 33 -9.06 20.15 7.77
CA LYS A 33 -9.08 21.55 8.21
C LYS A 33 -9.87 22.46 7.25
N ASN A 34 -9.91 22.11 5.97
CA ASN A 34 -10.63 22.85 4.94
C ASN A 34 -11.85 22.06 4.42
N SER A 35 -12.48 21.23 5.26
CA SER A 35 -13.64 20.39 4.86
C SER A 35 -14.85 21.22 4.41
N GLU A 36 -14.92 22.49 4.77
CA GLU A 36 -15.91 23.45 4.22
C GLU A 36 -15.84 23.57 2.69
N SER A 37 -14.68 23.25 2.09
CA SER A 37 -14.46 23.21 0.64
C SER A 37 -14.38 21.77 0.10
N GLU A 38 -14.94 20.78 0.82
CA GLU A 38 -14.90 19.35 0.44
C GLU A 38 -15.28 19.13 -1.02
N ASP A 39 -16.34 19.79 -1.50
CA ASP A 39 -16.81 19.62 -2.88
C ASP A 39 -15.70 19.92 -3.90
N TYR A 40 -14.88 20.94 -3.67
CA TYR A 40 -13.74 21.26 -4.54
C TYR A 40 -12.54 20.36 -4.31
N LEU A 41 -12.27 20.00 -3.06
CA LEU A 41 -11.10 19.18 -2.69
C LEU A 41 -11.26 17.73 -3.12
N PHE A 42 -12.48 17.19 -3.11
CA PHE A 42 -12.78 15.87 -3.66
C PHE A 42 -12.50 15.82 -5.18
N TYR A 43 -12.99 16.81 -5.95
CA TYR A 43 -12.68 16.87 -7.39
C TYR A 43 -11.20 17.06 -7.66
N ALA A 44 -10.47 17.82 -6.82
CA ALA A 44 -9.03 17.93 -6.94
C ALA A 44 -8.31 16.56 -6.81
N ILE A 45 -8.78 15.67 -5.93
CA ILE A 45 -8.25 14.30 -5.81
C ILE A 45 -8.48 13.54 -7.11
N MET A 46 -9.72 13.57 -7.62
CA MET A 46 -10.11 12.86 -8.84
C MET A 46 -9.35 13.38 -10.06
N ASP A 47 -9.21 14.70 -10.21
CA ASP A 47 -8.48 15.35 -11.31
C ASP A 47 -7.00 14.95 -11.32
N VAL A 48 -6.35 14.85 -10.15
CA VAL A 48 -4.95 14.38 -10.07
C VAL A 48 -4.85 12.90 -10.45
N LEU A 49 -5.82 12.06 -10.05
CA LEU A 49 -5.86 10.65 -10.45
C LEU A 49 -6.15 10.47 -11.94
N ASP A 50 -6.92 11.38 -12.55
CA ASP A 50 -7.27 11.37 -13.96
C ASP A 50 -6.17 11.96 -14.87
N ASP A 51 -5.28 12.78 -14.32
CA ASP A 51 -4.17 13.37 -15.09
C ASP A 51 -3.22 12.27 -15.62
N PRO A 52 -3.04 12.15 -16.94
CA PRO A 52 -2.11 11.18 -17.55
C PRO A 52 -0.64 11.51 -17.26
N LYS A 53 -0.31 12.75 -16.89
CA LYS A 53 1.07 13.16 -16.56
C LYS A 53 1.49 12.73 -15.15
N VAL A 54 0.54 12.39 -14.30
CA VAL A 54 0.82 11.88 -12.95
C VAL A 54 1.20 10.41 -13.08
N ASP A 55 2.36 10.05 -12.56
CA ASP A 55 2.82 8.68 -12.66
C ASP A 55 2.11 7.74 -11.70
N LEU A 56 2.21 6.45 -12.00
CA LEU A 56 1.46 5.42 -11.29
C LEU A 56 1.90 5.24 -9.83
N ASN A 57 3.15 5.58 -9.48
CA ASN A 57 3.58 5.55 -8.07
C ASN A 57 2.88 6.66 -7.29
N THR A 58 2.84 7.90 -7.82
CA THR A 58 2.10 9.00 -7.19
C THR A 58 0.62 8.66 -7.05
N LYS A 59 -0.01 8.05 -8.07
CA LYS A 59 -1.42 7.58 -7.98
C LYS A 59 -1.60 6.54 -6.86
N SER A 60 -0.66 5.61 -6.69
CA SER A 60 -0.67 4.66 -5.57
C SER A 60 -0.53 5.36 -4.21
N THR A 61 0.33 6.39 -4.12
CA THR A 61 0.50 7.17 -2.89
C THR A 61 -0.75 7.97 -2.55
N ILE A 62 -1.44 8.51 -3.56
CA ILE A 62 -2.75 9.16 -3.37
C ILE A 62 -3.78 8.16 -2.83
N PHE A 63 -3.76 6.90 -3.28
CA PHE A 63 -4.64 5.88 -2.70
C PHE A 63 -4.33 5.59 -1.22
N GLN A 64 -3.05 5.54 -0.83
CA GLN A 64 -2.66 5.45 0.58
C GLN A 64 -3.12 6.67 1.38
N PHE A 65 -3.11 7.85 0.76
CA PHE A 65 -3.68 9.05 1.38
C PHE A 65 -5.20 8.97 1.53
N ILE A 66 -5.93 8.41 0.56
CA ILE A 66 -7.38 8.21 0.65
C ILE A 66 -7.72 7.28 1.82
N ASP A 67 -6.96 6.20 2.00
CA ASP A 67 -7.04 5.33 3.18
C ASP A 67 -6.88 6.13 4.49
N ALA A 68 -5.76 6.86 4.62
CA ALA A 68 -5.51 7.71 5.78
C ALA A 68 -6.60 8.78 6.00
N LEU A 69 -7.10 9.41 4.94
CA LEU A 69 -8.14 10.42 5.02
C LEU A 69 -9.45 9.83 5.51
N ILE A 70 -9.88 8.67 5.01
CA ILE A 70 -11.09 7.99 5.48
C ILE A 70 -10.94 7.68 6.97
N HIS A 71 -9.82 7.10 7.40
CA HIS A 71 -9.56 6.80 8.80
C HIS A 71 -9.63 8.05 9.69
N GLU A 72 -8.93 9.13 9.32
CA GLU A 72 -8.93 10.39 10.07
C GLU A 72 -10.31 11.06 10.08
N SER A 73 -11.10 10.94 9.01
CA SER A 73 -12.48 11.42 8.95
C SER A 73 -13.39 10.73 9.96
N PHE A 74 -13.23 9.41 10.16
CA PHE A 74 -13.94 8.70 11.23
C PHE A 74 -13.43 9.14 12.60
N PHE A 75 -12.11 9.12 12.80
CA PHE A 75 -11.48 9.47 14.07
C PHE A 75 -11.90 10.85 14.58
N ILE A 76 -11.94 11.88 13.72
CA ILE A 76 -12.35 13.22 14.12
C ILE A 76 -13.86 13.32 14.35
N SER A 77 -14.68 12.56 13.65
CA SER A 77 -16.15 12.58 13.79
C SER A 77 -16.60 11.91 15.08
N ASP A 78 -15.88 10.88 15.54
CA ASP A 78 -16.19 10.14 16.77
C ASP A 78 -15.77 10.87 18.06
N GLN A 79 -15.13 12.04 17.96
CA GLN A 79 -14.77 12.83 19.13
C GLN A 79 -16.01 13.46 19.79
N ALA A 80 -16.06 13.44 21.13
CA ALA A 80 -17.23 13.82 21.93
C ALA A 80 -17.79 15.25 21.68
N ASN A 81 -17.01 16.15 21.07
CA ASN A 81 -17.43 17.52 20.72
C ASN A 81 -17.16 17.84 19.24
N SER A 82 -17.24 16.85 18.36
CA SER A 82 -16.96 17.06 16.94
C SER A 82 -18.09 17.80 16.23
N HIS A 83 -17.72 18.75 15.38
CA HIS A 83 -18.61 19.38 14.41
C HIS A 83 -18.52 18.73 13.03
N TYR A 84 -17.64 17.73 12.86
CA TYR A 84 -17.46 17.01 11.62
C TYR A 84 -18.44 15.84 11.55
N ASN A 85 -19.01 15.61 10.36
CA ASN A 85 -19.90 14.50 10.10
C ASN A 85 -19.35 13.66 8.94
N PHE A 86 -18.37 12.80 9.26
CA PHE A 86 -17.70 11.90 8.32
C PHE A 86 -17.30 12.57 6.99
N PRO A 87 -16.55 13.68 7.03
CA PRO A 87 -16.17 14.43 5.82
C PRO A 87 -15.44 13.53 4.83
N TYR A 88 -15.66 13.71 3.53
CA TYR A 88 -15.09 12.93 2.44
C TYR A 88 -15.53 11.46 2.34
N VAL A 89 -16.02 10.83 3.42
CA VAL A 89 -16.25 9.37 3.48
C VAL A 89 -17.24 8.91 2.42
N HIS A 90 -18.38 9.60 2.29
CA HIS A 90 -19.42 9.24 1.33
C HIS A 90 -18.93 9.32 -0.12
N ASN A 91 -18.33 10.46 -0.48
CA ASN A 91 -17.84 10.73 -1.84
C ASN A 91 -16.70 9.78 -2.22
N LEU A 92 -15.73 9.56 -1.31
CA LEU A 92 -14.62 8.64 -1.54
C LEU A 92 -15.09 7.19 -1.65
N LYS A 93 -15.96 6.72 -0.74
CA LYS A 93 -16.54 5.36 -0.80
C LYS A 93 -17.22 5.13 -2.14
N THR A 94 -18.06 6.06 -2.57
CA THR A 94 -18.79 5.99 -3.85
C THR A 94 -17.84 5.96 -5.04
N ALA A 95 -16.72 6.68 -4.97
CA ALA A 95 -15.72 6.73 -6.03
C ALA A 95 -14.71 5.57 -6.01
N LEU A 96 -14.64 4.74 -4.97
CA LEU A 96 -13.64 3.67 -4.83
C LEU A 96 -13.50 2.77 -6.07
N PRO A 97 -14.59 2.27 -6.71
CA PRO A 97 -14.47 1.46 -7.92
C PRO A 97 -13.71 2.17 -9.04
N LYS A 98 -14.01 3.46 -9.25
CA LYS A 98 -13.36 4.29 -10.27
C LYS A 98 -11.89 4.52 -9.90
N ILE A 99 -11.63 4.86 -8.64
CA ILE A 99 -10.28 5.13 -8.14
C ILE A 99 -9.38 3.90 -8.33
N ILE A 100 -9.86 2.68 -8.01
CA ILE A 100 -9.11 1.44 -8.19
C ILE A 100 -8.65 1.26 -9.64
N LEU A 101 -9.53 1.52 -10.62
CA LEU A 101 -9.16 1.40 -12.04
C LEU A 101 -8.12 2.45 -12.48
N LYS A 102 -8.04 3.60 -11.81
CA LYS A 102 -7.03 4.64 -12.09
C LYS A 102 -5.66 4.30 -11.51
N VAL A 103 -5.63 3.63 -10.36
CA VAL A 103 -4.38 3.22 -9.67
C VAL A 103 -3.89 1.83 -10.09
N LEU A 104 -4.74 1.05 -10.78
CA LEU A 104 -4.42 -0.24 -11.42
C LEU A 104 -4.87 -0.25 -12.90
N PRO A 105 -4.20 0.52 -13.78
CA PRO A 105 -4.56 0.59 -15.18
C PRO A 105 -4.33 -0.74 -15.92
N SER A 106 -4.95 -0.88 -17.08
CA SER A 106 -5.29 -2.13 -17.79
C SER A 106 -4.20 -3.21 -17.85
N THR A 107 -2.91 -2.86 -17.96
CA THR A 107 -1.81 -3.84 -18.00
C THR A 107 -0.79 -3.69 -16.88
N ASN A 108 -0.87 -2.64 -16.05
CA ASN A 108 0.09 -2.41 -14.98
C ASN A 108 -0.53 -2.69 -13.61
N ASN A 109 -0.12 -3.81 -13.03
CA ASN A 109 -0.54 -4.27 -11.71
C ASN A 109 0.58 -4.10 -10.65
N ALA A 110 1.56 -3.22 -10.86
CA ALA A 110 2.68 -3.04 -9.95
C ALA A 110 2.26 -2.67 -8.51
N ASN A 111 1.15 -1.93 -8.37
CA ASN A 111 0.65 -1.49 -7.06
C ASN A 111 -0.36 -2.46 -6.43
N LEU A 112 -0.66 -3.59 -7.05
CA LEU A 112 -1.78 -4.46 -6.68
C LEU A 112 -1.79 -4.83 -5.18
N TYR A 113 -0.63 -5.21 -4.63
CA TYR A 113 -0.52 -5.57 -3.22
C TYR A 113 -0.73 -4.38 -2.27
N ASN A 114 -0.25 -3.20 -2.65
CA ASN A 114 -0.43 -1.99 -1.86
C ASN A 114 -1.91 -1.57 -1.83
N ILE A 115 -2.56 -1.56 -3.00
CA ILE A 115 -4.01 -1.31 -3.11
C ILE A 115 -4.80 -2.33 -2.29
N TYR A 116 -4.41 -3.61 -2.31
CA TYR A 116 -5.03 -4.65 -1.48
C TYR A 116 -4.92 -4.37 0.02
N ASN A 117 -3.74 -3.97 0.53
CA ASN A 117 -3.57 -3.63 1.94
C ASN A 117 -4.38 -2.39 2.32
N ASN A 118 -4.38 -1.34 1.49
CA ASN A 118 -5.20 -0.16 1.72
C ASN A 118 -6.70 -0.48 1.69
N MET A 119 -7.14 -1.39 0.81
CA MET A 119 -8.54 -1.85 0.78
C MET A 119 -8.95 -2.59 2.05
N ILE A 120 -8.04 -3.32 2.70
CA ILE A 120 -8.28 -3.90 4.03
C ILE A 120 -8.56 -2.79 5.04
N ASN A 121 -7.65 -1.82 5.17
CA ASN A 121 -7.76 -0.72 6.13
C ASN A 121 -9.03 0.13 5.90
N ILE A 122 -9.33 0.44 4.64
CA ILE A 122 -10.56 1.15 4.24
C ILE A 122 -11.80 0.34 4.63
N SER A 123 -11.78 -0.98 4.42
CA SER A 123 -12.92 -1.84 4.78
C SER A 123 -13.11 -1.93 6.29
N GLU A 124 -12.02 -1.95 7.08
CA GLU A 124 -12.09 -1.87 8.54
C GLU A 124 -12.71 -0.55 9.00
N SER A 125 -12.26 0.57 8.42
CA SER A 125 -12.79 1.91 8.72
C SER A 125 -14.28 2.04 8.34
N LEU A 126 -14.68 1.46 7.21
CA LEU A 126 -16.07 1.47 6.72
C LEU A 126 -16.95 0.38 7.35
N ASN A 127 -16.41 -0.46 8.24
CA ASN A 127 -17.08 -1.62 8.82
C ASN A 127 -17.69 -2.59 7.78
N ILE A 128 -16.90 -2.92 6.75
CA ILE A 128 -17.28 -3.83 5.67
C ILE A 128 -16.64 -5.19 5.91
N ASN A 129 -17.43 -6.26 5.85
CA ASN A 129 -16.88 -7.61 5.92
C ASN A 129 -16.12 -7.94 4.62
N TYR A 130 -14.81 -8.14 4.74
CA TYR A 130 -13.92 -8.43 3.61
C TYR A 130 -13.25 -9.81 3.68
N THR A 131 -13.63 -10.66 4.65
CA THR A 131 -12.96 -11.94 4.93
C THR A 131 -12.89 -12.84 3.71
N GLU A 132 -14.02 -13.01 3.02
CA GLU A 132 -14.11 -13.83 1.82
C GLU A 132 -13.25 -13.28 0.68
N TYR A 133 -13.30 -11.96 0.43
CA TYR A 133 -12.47 -11.33 -0.60
C TYR A 133 -10.97 -11.48 -0.31
N LYS A 134 -10.57 -11.42 0.96
CA LYS A 134 -9.19 -11.67 1.40
C LYS A 134 -8.74 -13.11 1.13
N GLU A 135 -9.59 -14.09 1.38
CA GLU A 135 -9.32 -15.50 1.05
C GLU A 135 -9.24 -15.70 -0.46
N GLN A 136 -10.20 -15.18 -1.21
CA GLN A 136 -10.22 -15.25 -2.67
C GLN A 136 -8.97 -14.61 -3.28
N TYR A 137 -8.56 -13.42 -2.80
CA TYR A 137 -7.38 -12.72 -3.31
C TYR A 137 -6.10 -13.55 -3.16
N ARG A 138 -5.98 -14.29 -2.04
CA ARG A 138 -4.84 -15.17 -1.77
C ARG A 138 -4.87 -16.44 -2.62
N SER A 139 -6.06 -16.99 -2.90
CA SER A 139 -6.25 -18.26 -3.61
C SER A 139 -6.32 -18.14 -5.14
N VAL A 140 -6.36 -16.92 -5.70
CA VAL A 140 -6.42 -16.69 -7.17
C VAL A 140 -5.37 -17.49 -7.95
N GLY A 141 -4.16 -17.69 -7.38
CA GLY A 141 -3.07 -18.41 -8.04
C GLY A 141 -3.37 -19.89 -8.36
N SER A 142 -4.32 -20.51 -7.66
CA SER A 142 -4.65 -21.93 -7.74
C SER A 142 -5.89 -22.27 -8.56
N LEU A 143 -6.62 -21.26 -9.07
CA LEU A 143 -8.02 -21.41 -9.49
C LEU A 143 -8.33 -20.81 -10.86
N LEU A 144 -7.37 -20.79 -11.79
CA LEU A 144 -7.70 -20.41 -13.17
C LEU A 144 -8.63 -21.47 -13.78
N PRO A 145 -9.83 -21.10 -14.25
CA PRO A 145 -10.73 -22.03 -14.91
C PRO A 145 -10.08 -22.66 -16.15
N PRO A 146 -10.48 -23.89 -16.55
CA PRO A 146 -9.94 -24.55 -17.74
C PRO A 146 -10.03 -23.70 -19.01
N GLU A 147 -11.12 -22.95 -19.19
CA GLU A 147 -11.32 -22.04 -20.33
C GLU A 147 -10.27 -20.91 -20.37
N GLU A 148 -9.94 -20.33 -19.22
CA GLU A 148 -8.91 -19.30 -19.15
C GLU A 148 -7.52 -19.89 -19.38
N GLN A 149 -7.28 -21.11 -18.90
CA GLN A 149 -6.04 -21.82 -19.17
C GLN A 149 -5.86 -22.09 -20.67
N GLU A 150 -6.92 -22.48 -21.38
CA GLU A 150 -6.89 -22.63 -22.84
C GLU A 150 -6.61 -21.29 -23.54
N ASN A 151 -7.21 -20.19 -23.08
CA ASN A 151 -6.92 -18.86 -23.61
C ASN A 151 -5.45 -18.46 -23.41
N VAL A 152 -4.87 -18.77 -22.24
CA VAL A 152 -3.43 -18.60 -21.97
C VAL A 152 -2.62 -19.41 -22.98
N ASP A 153 -3.01 -20.66 -23.22
CA ASP A 153 -2.33 -21.56 -24.15
C ASP A 153 -2.37 -21.04 -25.59
N GLN A 154 -3.46 -20.39 -25.98
CA GLN A 154 -3.65 -19.74 -27.28
C GLN A 154 -3.05 -18.31 -27.36
N ASN A 155 -2.36 -17.86 -26.31
CA ASN A 155 -1.73 -16.53 -26.22
C ASN A 155 -2.72 -15.35 -26.32
N ILE A 156 -3.98 -15.56 -25.92
CA ILE A 156 -5.02 -14.53 -25.90
C ILE A 156 -4.79 -13.62 -24.68
N PRO A 157 -4.84 -12.27 -24.81
CA PRO A 157 -4.71 -11.37 -23.66
C PRO A 157 -5.97 -11.40 -22.78
N TYR A 158 -5.79 -11.15 -21.47
CA TYR A 158 -6.91 -11.02 -20.54
C TYR A 158 -7.76 -9.79 -20.90
N PRO A 159 -9.10 -9.89 -20.87
CA PRO A 159 -9.97 -8.76 -21.18
C PRO A 159 -9.75 -7.58 -20.23
N GLU A 160 -9.92 -6.36 -20.73
CA GLU A 160 -9.83 -5.16 -19.90
C GLU A 160 -10.95 -5.15 -18.85
N VAL A 161 -10.56 -4.98 -17.58
CA VAL A 161 -11.51 -4.85 -16.46
C VAL A 161 -12.13 -3.45 -16.48
N LYS A 162 -13.47 -3.39 -16.59
CA LYS A 162 -14.27 -2.16 -16.66
C LYS A 162 -15.23 -2.05 -15.47
N LEU A 163 -15.81 -0.86 -15.29
CA LEU A 163 -16.82 -0.61 -14.25
C LEU A 163 -18.09 -1.41 -14.51
N ASP A 164 -18.54 -1.45 -15.76
CA ASP A 164 -19.74 -2.16 -16.21
C ASP A 164 -19.72 -3.65 -15.79
N ASP A 165 -18.54 -4.23 -15.62
CA ASP A 165 -18.39 -5.62 -15.18
C ASP A 165 -18.87 -5.85 -13.73
N VAL A 166 -18.95 -4.81 -12.88
CA VAL A 166 -19.40 -4.86 -11.47
C VAL A 166 -20.68 -4.04 -11.20
N ASP A 167 -21.28 -3.43 -12.23
CA ASP A 167 -22.33 -2.42 -12.06
C ASP A 167 -23.75 -2.98 -11.84
N ALA A 168 -23.89 -3.83 -10.82
CA ALA A 168 -25.20 -4.06 -10.22
C ALA A 168 -25.63 -2.80 -9.43
N GLU A 169 -26.83 -2.27 -9.72
CA GLU A 169 -27.33 -1.00 -9.14
C GLU A 169 -27.43 -1.02 -7.61
N ASP A 170 -27.63 -2.19 -6.99
CA ASP A 170 -27.86 -2.32 -5.55
C ASP A 170 -26.62 -2.70 -4.71
N LYS A 171 -25.43 -2.84 -5.33
CA LYS A 171 -24.22 -3.25 -4.59
C LYS A 171 -23.50 -2.06 -3.95
N ASP A 172 -23.05 -2.26 -2.71
CA ASP A 172 -22.21 -1.31 -1.99
C ASP A 172 -20.95 -0.96 -2.82
N PRO A 173 -20.60 0.33 -2.99
CA PRO A 173 -19.44 0.74 -3.79
C PRO A 173 -18.11 0.10 -3.36
N ALA A 174 -17.90 -0.14 -2.06
CA ALA A 174 -16.67 -0.77 -1.59
C ALA A 174 -16.68 -2.29 -1.86
N ILE A 175 -17.85 -2.93 -1.94
CA ILE A 175 -17.96 -4.31 -2.44
C ILE A 175 -17.59 -4.35 -3.94
N LYS A 176 -18.13 -3.43 -4.75
CA LYS A 176 -17.74 -3.31 -6.17
C LYS A 176 -16.23 -3.10 -6.33
N ALA A 177 -15.62 -2.30 -5.46
CA ALA A 177 -14.19 -2.06 -5.43
C ALA A 177 -13.38 -3.35 -5.15
N TRP A 178 -13.83 -4.19 -4.21
CA TRP A 178 -13.24 -5.52 -3.97
C TRP A 178 -13.36 -6.46 -5.17
N GLU A 179 -14.52 -6.49 -5.83
CA GLU A 179 -14.73 -7.30 -7.04
C GLU A 179 -13.78 -6.89 -8.18
N ILE A 180 -13.59 -5.58 -8.40
CA ILE A 180 -12.60 -5.06 -9.37
C ILE A 180 -11.19 -5.50 -8.98
N LEU A 181 -10.81 -5.35 -7.71
CA LEU A 181 -9.47 -5.71 -7.23
C LEU A 181 -9.19 -7.21 -7.44
N LEU A 182 -10.17 -8.08 -7.20
CA LEU A 182 -10.05 -9.52 -7.46
C LEU A 182 -9.86 -9.83 -8.94
N ARG A 183 -10.61 -9.15 -9.82
CA ARG A 183 -10.39 -9.27 -11.27
C ARG A 183 -9.01 -8.79 -11.70
N LYS A 184 -8.52 -7.69 -11.13
CA LYS A 184 -7.13 -7.23 -11.36
C LYS A 184 -6.09 -8.23 -10.86
N ARG A 185 -6.33 -8.88 -9.72
CA ARG A 185 -5.48 -9.97 -9.22
C ARG A 185 -5.47 -11.18 -10.16
N LYS A 186 -6.64 -11.55 -10.68
CA LYS A 186 -6.79 -12.62 -11.68
C LYS A 186 -6.08 -12.29 -12.98
N GLN A 187 -6.31 -11.08 -13.50
CA GLN A 187 -5.62 -10.53 -14.66
C GLN A 187 -4.09 -10.60 -14.50
N SER A 188 -3.56 -10.17 -13.35
CA SER A 188 -2.13 -10.21 -13.06
C SER A 188 -1.57 -11.63 -13.10
N GLN A 189 -2.28 -12.61 -12.53
CA GLN A 189 -1.86 -14.01 -12.56
C GLN A 189 -1.93 -14.60 -13.97
N TYR A 190 -3.03 -14.33 -14.69
CA TYR A 190 -3.25 -14.76 -16.06
C TYR A 190 -2.13 -14.27 -16.98
N GLU A 191 -1.87 -12.96 -16.99
CA GLU A 191 -0.86 -12.35 -17.86
C GLU A 191 0.55 -12.82 -17.49
N ARG A 192 0.82 -13.09 -16.20
CA ARG A 192 2.09 -13.71 -15.78
C ARG A 192 2.25 -15.10 -16.41
N LEU A 193 1.24 -15.96 -16.37
CA LEU A 193 1.33 -17.30 -16.96
C LEU A 193 1.48 -17.24 -18.48
N ARG A 194 0.74 -16.34 -19.13
CA ARG A 194 0.87 -16.07 -20.56
C ARG A 194 2.28 -15.60 -20.92
N LEU A 195 2.85 -14.67 -20.16
CA LEU A 195 4.23 -14.23 -20.34
C LEU A 195 5.25 -15.36 -20.13
N LEU A 196 5.05 -16.22 -19.13
CA LEU A 196 5.95 -17.36 -18.89
C LEU A 196 5.88 -18.41 -20.01
N LYS A 197 4.72 -18.55 -20.67
CA LYS A 197 4.51 -19.54 -21.73
C LYS A 197 4.95 -19.06 -23.11
N HIS A 198 4.68 -17.80 -23.43
CA HIS A 198 4.87 -17.23 -24.78
C HIS A 198 5.93 -16.13 -24.83
N GLY A 199 6.47 -15.71 -23.69
CA GLY A 199 7.49 -14.67 -23.61
C GLY A 199 8.83 -15.15 -24.19
N PRO A 200 9.64 -14.24 -24.74
CA PRO A 200 10.96 -14.58 -25.23
C PRO A 200 11.85 -15.04 -24.07
N VAL A 201 12.52 -16.17 -24.24
CA VAL A 201 13.54 -16.65 -23.31
C VAL A 201 14.88 -16.06 -23.75
N HIS A 202 15.50 -15.29 -22.87
CA HIS A 202 16.84 -14.74 -23.09
C HIS A 202 17.86 -15.64 -22.39
N GLU A 203 18.70 -16.35 -23.16
CA GLU A 203 19.80 -17.17 -22.62
C GLU A 203 21.03 -16.32 -22.26
N GLU A 204 21.17 -15.16 -22.91
CA GLU A 204 22.25 -14.22 -22.65
C GLU A 204 21.90 -13.26 -21.49
N PRO A 205 22.90 -12.74 -20.76
CA PRO A 205 22.67 -11.77 -19.71
C PRO A 205 22.04 -10.50 -20.29
N VAL A 206 20.81 -10.21 -19.85
CA VAL A 206 20.07 -9.00 -20.23
C VAL A 206 20.81 -7.78 -19.68
N THR A 207 21.16 -6.85 -20.57
CA THR A 207 21.83 -5.61 -20.17
C THR A 207 20.86 -4.67 -19.45
N GLU A 208 21.39 -3.73 -18.67
CA GLU A 208 20.54 -2.75 -17.96
C GLU A 208 19.72 -1.90 -18.95
N ASP A 209 20.31 -1.54 -20.09
CA ASP A 209 19.62 -0.78 -21.13
C ASP A 209 18.46 -1.57 -21.74
N GLU A 210 18.62 -2.89 -21.95
CA GLU A 210 17.54 -3.77 -22.42
C GLU A 210 16.46 -3.97 -21.34
N MET A 211 16.86 -4.12 -20.07
CA MET A 211 15.95 -4.28 -18.94
C MET A 211 15.01 -3.08 -18.77
N PHE A 212 15.51 -1.87 -19.07
CA PHE A 212 14.76 -0.62 -18.97
C PHE A 212 14.44 0.02 -20.32
N ALA A 213 14.59 -0.69 -21.43
CA ALA A 213 14.25 -0.21 -22.78
C ALA A 213 12.72 -0.08 -22.93
N ILE A 214 12.18 1.02 -22.42
CA ILE A 214 10.76 1.37 -22.52
C ILE A 214 10.43 1.98 -23.90
N ARG A 215 11.46 2.31 -24.68
CA ARG A 215 11.27 2.92 -26.00
C ARG A 215 11.29 1.83 -27.06
N PRO A 216 10.29 1.78 -27.96
CA PRO A 216 10.56 1.15 -29.25
C PRO A 216 11.81 1.81 -29.83
N SER A 217 12.71 0.98 -30.37
CA SER A 217 13.84 1.48 -31.16
C SER A 217 13.37 2.61 -32.07
N LYS A 218 14.19 3.65 -32.23
CA LYS A 218 13.90 4.92 -32.94
C LYS A 218 13.38 4.79 -34.39
N GLY A 219 13.10 3.58 -34.89
CA GLY A 219 12.58 3.29 -36.23
C GLY A 219 11.12 2.84 -36.31
N ASP A 220 10.39 2.62 -35.21
CA ASP A 220 9.02 2.07 -35.28
C ASP A 220 7.97 2.98 -34.63
N SER A 221 7.56 4.02 -35.38
CA SER A 221 6.54 4.99 -35.00
C SER A 221 5.11 4.41 -34.91
N SER A 222 4.94 3.11 -35.14
CA SER A 222 3.64 2.42 -35.13
C SER A 222 3.24 1.86 -33.76
N LYS A 223 4.19 1.64 -32.85
CA LYS A 223 3.94 1.18 -31.48
C LYS A 223 4.00 2.37 -30.54
N LYS A 224 2.85 2.97 -30.20
CA LYS A 224 2.74 3.83 -29.03
C LYS A 224 3.37 3.06 -27.86
N GLY A 225 4.49 3.59 -27.33
CA GLY A 225 5.10 3.02 -26.13
C GLY A 225 4.02 2.87 -25.06
N ASN A 226 4.03 1.74 -24.34
CA ASN A 226 2.99 1.45 -23.35
C ASN A 226 3.03 2.55 -22.28
N GLU A 227 2.09 3.51 -22.35
CA GLU A 227 2.02 4.72 -21.51
C GLU A 227 1.95 4.38 -20.01
N PHE A 228 1.57 3.14 -19.71
CA PHE A 228 1.47 2.61 -18.36
C PHE A 228 2.75 1.93 -17.85
N MET A 229 3.86 1.89 -18.60
CA MET A 229 5.13 1.32 -18.14
C MET A 229 5.95 2.33 -17.32
N LEU A 230 6.49 1.88 -16.19
CA LEU A 230 7.31 2.70 -15.30
C LEU A 230 8.71 2.90 -15.86
N THR A 231 9.20 4.14 -15.85
CA THR A 231 10.59 4.49 -16.17
C THR A 231 11.58 3.94 -15.13
N LYS A 232 12.84 3.69 -15.53
CA LYS A 232 13.93 3.35 -14.61
C LYS A 232 13.97 4.27 -13.40
N LYS A 233 13.84 5.59 -13.64
CA LYS A 233 13.81 6.61 -12.58
C LYS A 233 12.64 6.38 -11.62
N GLN A 234 11.44 6.13 -12.13
CA GLN A 234 10.24 5.86 -11.31
C GLN A 234 10.38 4.56 -10.52
N ILE A 235 10.96 3.51 -11.10
CA ILE A 235 11.21 2.24 -10.42
C ILE A 235 12.19 2.44 -9.27
N LEU A 236 13.34 3.07 -9.52
CA LEU A 236 14.36 3.32 -8.49
C LEU A 236 13.83 4.24 -7.39
N ALA A 237 13.09 5.30 -7.74
CA ALA A 237 12.44 6.17 -6.76
C ALA A 237 11.49 5.37 -5.86
N ARG A 238 10.67 4.48 -6.45
CA ARG A 238 9.78 3.62 -5.67
C ARG A 238 10.51 2.65 -4.76
N MET A 239 11.61 2.07 -5.23
CA MET A 239 12.44 1.18 -4.40
C MET A 239 13.01 1.93 -3.19
N GLU A 240 13.43 3.18 -3.37
CA GLU A 240 13.95 4.00 -2.27
C GLU A 240 12.86 4.42 -1.30
N ASP A 241 11.69 4.81 -1.81
CA ASP A 241 10.51 5.11 -1.00
C ASP A 241 10.10 3.91 -0.12
N ASP A 242 10.02 2.70 -0.70
CA ASP A 242 9.69 1.49 0.03
C ASP A 242 10.77 1.15 1.09
N ARG A 243 12.06 1.39 0.79
CA ARG A 243 13.17 1.23 1.75
C ARG A 243 13.05 2.18 2.92
N GLU A 244 12.84 3.46 2.67
CA GLU A 244 12.71 4.48 3.73
C GLU A 244 11.45 4.27 4.56
N THR A 245 10.33 3.84 3.95
CA THR A 245 9.12 3.49 4.68
C THR A 245 9.32 2.26 5.55
N HIS A 246 9.98 1.21 5.04
CA HIS A 246 10.31 0.04 5.84
C HIS A 246 11.25 0.40 7.00
N LYS A 247 12.29 1.19 6.76
CA LYS A 247 13.22 1.70 7.78
C LYS A 247 12.47 2.46 8.88
N LYS A 248 11.63 3.44 8.53
CA LYS A 248 10.81 4.19 9.49
C LYS A 248 9.87 3.30 10.30
N SER A 249 9.26 2.27 9.69
CA SER A 249 8.41 1.33 10.45
C SER A 249 9.19 0.54 11.50
N LYS A 250 10.49 0.28 11.28
CA LYS A 250 11.38 -0.35 12.26
C LYS A 250 11.84 0.62 13.36
N GLU A 251 11.93 1.91 13.08
CA GLU A 251 12.31 2.93 14.08
C GLU A 251 11.32 3.03 15.23
N THR A 252 10.03 2.73 15.01
CA THR A 252 8.99 2.76 16.06
C THR A 252 8.68 1.40 16.67
N LEU A 253 9.30 0.31 16.19
CA LEU A 253 8.96 -1.06 16.58
C LEU A 253 9.22 -1.34 18.08
N TRP A 254 10.23 -0.67 18.64
CA TRP A 254 10.66 -0.82 20.03
C TRP A 254 10.07 0.24 20.97
N VAL A 255 9.23 1.15 20.45
CA VAL A 255 8.61 2.20 21.25
C VAL A 255 7.52 1.60 22.15
N VAL A 256 7.58 1.95 23.43
CA VAL A 256 6.57 1.59 24.43
C VAL A 256 5.85 2.86 24.86
N ASN A 257 4.55 2.94 24.58
CA ASN A 257 3.73 4.10 24.93
C ASN A 257 3.32 4.04 26.40
N ARG A 258 3.94 4.86 27.24
CA ARG A 258 3.56 4.99 28.66
C ARG A 258 2.62 6.18 28.87
N PRO A 259 1.46 5.99 29.52
CA PRO A 259 0.59 7.11 29.89
C PRO A 259 1.33 8.17 30.71
N SER A 260 0.97 9.43 30.51
CA SER A 260 1.58 10.54 31.25
C SER A 260 1.33 10.40 32.76
N GLY A 261 2.39 10.44 33.57
CA GLY A 261 2.30 10.44 35.04
C GLY A 261 2.90 9.22 35.74
N THR A 262 3.31 8.17 35.02
CA THR A 262 3.94 6.99 35.62
C THR A 262 5.27 6.64 34.93
N ASN A 263 6.38 6.76 35.66
CA ASN A 263 7.70 6.29 35.18
C ASN A 263 7.91 4.78 35.41
N ALA A 264 6.98 4.13 36.11
CA ALA A 264 7.01 2.70 36.39
C ALA A 264 6.40 1.88 35.24
N VAL A 265 6.83 0.63 35.11
CA VAL A 265 6.23 -0.36 34.21
C VAL A 265 4.81 -0.66 34.68
N THR A 266 3.83 -0.45 33.81
CA THR A 266 2.43 -0.78 34.09
C THR A 266 2.16 -2.26 33.81
N GLU A 267 1.06 -2.79 34.37
CA GLU A 267 0.65 -4.17 34.08
C GLU A 267 0.34 -4.39 32.59
N ASP A 268 -0.29 -3.40 31.95
CA ASP A 268 -0.59 -3.42 30.52
C ASP A 268 0.70 -3.45 29.68
N GLU A 269 1.69 -2.62 30.03
CA GLU A 269 3.00 -2.65 29.41
C GLU A 269 3.67 -4.02 29.58
N PHE A 270 3.68 -4.56 30.81
CA PHE A 270 4.24 -5.88 31.11
C PHE A 270 3.61 -6.98 30.27
N ALA A 271 2.28 -7.04 30.23
CA ALA A 271 1.54 -8.07 29.49
C ALA A 271 1.80 -7.97 27.98
N ASN A 272 1.64 -6.79 27.39
CA ASN A 272 1.62 -6.62 25.93
C ASN A 272 3.03 -6.56 25.30
N TYR A 273 4.02 -6.07 26.02
CA TYR A 273 5.38 -5.87 25.47
C TYR A 273 6.40 -6.89 25.98
N TYR A 274 6.17 -7.53 27.11
CA TYR A 274 7.12 -8.50 27.69
C TYR A 274 6.54 -9.91 27.70
N TRP A 275 5.46 -10.14 28.45
CA TRP A 275 4.96 -11.48 28.73
C TRP A 275 4.39 -12.19 27.49
N ASN A 276 3.48 -11.53 26.76
CA ASN A 276 2.82 -12.14 25.59
C ASN A 276 3.75 -12.26 24.37
N ARG A 277 4.96 -11.70 24.43
CA ARG A 277 5.97 -11.77 23.37
C ARG A 277 7.07 -12.79 23.65
N VAL A 278 6.97 -13.54 24.76
CA VAL A 278 7.92 -14.61 25.05
C VAL A 278 7.61 -15.80 24.14
N GLU A 279 8.57 -16.14 23.28
CA GLU A 279 8.52 -17.35 22.47
C GLU A 279 9.43 -18.43 23.05
N LYS A 280 9.16 -19.69 22.69
CA LYS A 280 10.04 -20.80 23.08
C LYS A 280 11.40 -20.60 22.41
N ILE A 281 12.43 -20.44 23.24
CA ILE A 281 13.80 -20.29 22.78
C ILE A 281 14.29 -21.62 22.19
N SER A 282 14.90 -21.57 21.00
CA SER A 282 15.53 -22.73 20.38
C SER A 282 16.84 -23.13 21.09
N ASP A 283 17.27 -24.38 20.95
CA ASP A 283 18.53 -24.85 21.55
C ASP A 283 19.74 -24.00 21.11
N LYS A 284 19.73 -23.54 19.85
CA LYS A 284 20.77 -22.63 19.32
C LYS A 284 20.76 -21.27 20.03
N GLN A 285 19.59 -20.64 20.17
CA GLN A 285 19.47 -19.35 20.86
C GLN A 285 19.81 -19.47 22.35
N ASN A 286 19.47 -20.61 22.99
CA ASN A 286 19.88 -20.88 24.36
C ASN A 286 21.40 -20.98 24.48
N GLN A 287 22.08 -21.68 23.57
CA GLN A 287 23.55 -21.76 23.55
C GLN A 287 24.19 -20.39 23.34
N GLU A 288 23.68 -19.58 22.40
CA GLU A 288 24.14 -18.21 22.16
C GLU A 288 23.97 -17.33 23.41
N PHE A 289 22.83 -17.44 24.09
CA PHE A 289 22.56 -16.74 25.35
C PHE A 289 23.56 -17.12 26.46
N PHE A 290 23.76 -18.42 26.70
CA PHE A 290 24.72 -18.88 27.73
C PHE A 290 26.15 -18.47 27.38
N THR A 291 26.53 -18.48 26.11
CA THR A 291 27.84 -18.00 25.67
C THR A 291 28.03 -16.52 26.00
N ALA A 292 27.06 -15.67 25.64
CA ALA A 292 27.11 -14.24 25.97
C ALA A 292 27.09 -13.99 27.49
N PHE A 293 26.36 -14.82 28.25
CA PHE A 293 26.32 -14.77 29.71
C PHE A 293 27.68 -15.12 30.34
N ASP A 294 28.33 -16.18 29.85
CA ASP A 294 29.66 -16.58 30.32
C ASP A 294 30.72 -15.52 29.98
N GLU A 295 30.65 -14.92 28.79
CA GLU A 295 31.51 -13.79 28.41
C GLU A 295 31.35 -12.60 29.36
N LEU A 296 30.10 -12.24 29.69
CA LEU A 296 29.80 -11.17 30.64
C LEU A 296 30.32 -11.49 32.04
N ASN A 297 30.16 -12.74 32.49
CA ASN A 297 30.64 -13.18 33.81
C ASN A 297 32.17 -13.15 33.89
N ASN A 298 32.86 -13.58 32.83
CA ASN A 298 34.32 -13.50 32.73
C ASN A 298 34.81 -12.05 32.75
N LEU A 299 34.13 -11.15 32.03
CA LEU A 299 34.42 -9.72 32.04
C LEU A 299 34.24 -9.13 33.44
N ALA A 300 33.13 -9.47 34.11
CA ALA A 300 32.87 -9.02 35.48
C ALA A 300 33.93 -9.54 36.45
N ALA A 301 34.29 -10.83 36.37
CA ALA A 301 35.33 -11.45 37.19
C ALA A 301 36.69 -10.75 37.03
N ALA A 302 37.07 -10.42 35.79
CA ALA A 302 38.30 -9.71 35.49
C ALA A 302 38.29 -8.23 35.94
N SER A 303 37.11 -7.66 36.18
CA SER A 303 36.97 -6.28 36.67
C SER A 303 37.23 -6.13 38.17
N TYR A 304 37.19 -7.21 38.96
CA TYR A 304 37.54 -7.15 40.38
C TYR A 304 39.06 -7.07 40.54
N LYS A 305 39.54 -6.08 41.32
CA LYS A 305 40.98 -5.80 41.49
C LYS A 305 41.72 -6.90 42.27
N ASP A 306 41.04 -7.52 43.22
CA ASP A 306 41.58 -8.70 43.88
C ASP A 306 41.18 -9.93 43.07
N LYS A 307 42.19 -10.68 42.64
CA LYS A 307 42.00 -12.09 42.31
C LYS A 307 41.70 -12.81 43.63
N GLN A 308 40.49 -12.68 44.17
CA GLN A 308 40.04 -13.52 45.28
C GLN A 308 39.67 -14.90 44.74
N PHE A 309 40.71 -15.62 44.31
CA PHE A 309 40.93 -17.05 44.45
C PHE A 309 42.45 -17.28 44.38
#